data_AF-A0A7W1W8U1-F1
#
_entry.id   AF-A0A7W1W8U1-F1
#
_cell.length_a   1.000
_cell.length_b   1.000
_cell.length_c   1.000
_cell.angle_alpha   90.00
_cell.angle_beta   90.00
_cell.angle_gamma   90.00
#
_symmetry.space_group_name_H-M   'P 1'
#
loop_
_entity.id
_entity.type
_entity.pdbx_description
1 polymer ?
#
loop_
_entity_poly.entity_id
_entity_poly.type
_entity_poly.pdbx_seq_one_letter_code
_entity_poly.pdbx_strand_id
1 'polypeptide(L)'
;MPYKPKHCCQCGEKIDRLDWKPWTSRRFCELCETEFGIYEWLSRGLFGVGLLLGLFGIGSYLQRDDKPLNVAPKQTVSGVPSMRSNVVEQTNASQVSTNNAVQTLAQSSKSAAQLKSQVGTKASDFKTKQIESSTTERSEELYFCGAETKKGTMCSHRVKGGGRCWQHVGQAAMLPQQKLKL
;
A
#
# COMPACT_ATOMS: atom_id res chain seq x y z
N MET A 1 -9.91 21.40 20.34
CA MET A 1 -9.13 21.86 19.17
C MET A 1 -8.37 20.66 18.62
N PRO A 2 -8.54 20.29 17.35
CA PRO A 2 -7.82 19.16 16.77
C PRO A 2 -6.30 19.42 16.78
N TYR A 3 -5.53 18.53 17.40
CA TYR A 3 -4.07 18.58 17.38
C TYR A 3 -3.58 18.55 15.92
N LYS A 4 -2.81 19.57 15.52
CA LYS A 4 -2.14 19.67 14.21
C LYS A 4 -0.63 19.47 14.43
N PRO A 5 -0.09 18.26 14.22
CA PRO A 5 1.34 18.06 14.31
C PRO A 5 2.05 18.89 13.23
N LYS A 6 3.14 19.55 13.59
CA LYS A 6 3.96 20.35 12.66
C LYS A 6 4.87 19.50 11.77
N HIS A 7 5.14 18.26 12.17
CA HIS A 7 6.10 17.37 11.53
C HIS A 7 5.47 15.99 11.28
N CYS A 8 5.87 15.35 10.19
CA CYS A 8 5.48 13.98 9.83
C CYS A 8 6.01 12.98 10.86
N CYS A 9 5.15 12.05 11.31
CA CYS A 9 5.54 11.03 12.29
C CYS A 9 6.54 10.00 11.75
N GLN A 10 6.63 9.84 10.43
CA GLN A 10 7.48 8.83 9.78
C GLN A 10 8.84 9.41 9.33
N CYS A 11 8.83 10.51 8.57
CA CYS A 11 10.06 11.10 8.02
C CYS A 11 10.57 12.33 8.80
N GLY A 12 9.75 12.93 9.68
CA GLY A 12 10.11 14.15 10.42
C GLY A 12 10.03 15.45 9.60
N GLU A 13 9.64 15.39 8.32
CA GLU A 13 9.49 16.57 7.46
C GLU A 13 8.33 17.46 7.91
N LYS A 14 8.47 18.78 7.73
CA LYS A 14 7.45 19.76 8.10
C LYS A 14 6.23 19.63 7.17
N ILE A 15 5.03 19.54 7.76
CA ILE A 15 3.79 19.40 6.99
C ILE A 15 3.29 20.80 6.61
N ASP A 16 3.68 21.29 5.43
CA ASP A 16 3.20 22.56 4.88
C ASP A 16 2.06 22.31 3.88
N ARG A 17 0.85 22.09 4.41
CA ARG A 17 -0.39 21.96 3.62
C ARG A 17 -1.26 23.20 3.85
N LEU A 18 -1.63 23.87 2.76
CA LEU A 18 -2.53 25.03 2.77
C LEU A 18 -3.94 24.64 3.21
N ASP A 19 -4.44 23.49 2.72
CA ASP A 19 -5.77 22.97 3.02
C ASP A 19 -5.73 21.61 3.72
N TRP A 20 -6.44 21.53 4.84
CA TRP A 20 -6.62 20.30 5.61
C TRP A 20 -7.98 19.69 5.28
N LYS A 21 -8.00 18.65 4.44
CA LYS A 21 -9.21 17.87 4.18
C LYS A 21 -9.50 16.94 5.37
N PRO A 22 -10.77 16.65 5.70
CA PRO A 22 -11.11 15.79 6.83
C PRO A 22 -10.75 14.31 6.61
N TRP A 23 -10.51 13.89 5.37
CA TRP A 23 -10.11 12.52 5.03
C TRP A 23 -8.60 12.32 4.82
N THR A 24 -7.82 13.40 4.74
CA THR A 24 -6.35 13.31 4.63
C THR A 24 -5.74 13.06 6.01
N SER A 25 -4.77 12.16 6.08
CA SER A 25 -4.17 11.75 7.34
C SER A 25 -3.46 12.94 8.01
N ARG A 26 -3.73 13.15 9.31
CA ARG A 26 -3.11 14.26 10.07
C ARG A 26 -1.67 14.03 10.50
N ARG A 27 -1.14 12.83 10.28
CA ARG A 27 0.14 12.39 10.85
C ARG A 27 1.28 12.30 9.83
N PHE A 28 0.97 12.27 8.54
CA PHE A 28 1.94 12.02 7.50
C PHE A 28 2.09 13.25 6.57
N CYS A 29 3.27 13.43 5.96
CA CYS A 29 3.44 14.35 4.83
C CYS A 29 2.81 13.75 3.55
N GLU A 30 2.73 14.49 2.45
CA GLU A 30 2.11 13.99 1.21
C GLU A 30 2.81 12.75 0.65
N LEU A 31 4.14 12.66 0.77
CA LEU A 31 4.91 11.48 0.35
C LEU A 31 4.62 10.26 1.24
N CYS A 32 4.68 10.42 2.56
CA CYS A 32 4.39 9.30 3.46
C CYS A 32 2.91 8.90 3.42
N GLU A 33 2.01 9.83 3.07
CA GLU A 33 0.59 9.51 2.91
C GLU A 33 0.33 8.60 1.71
N THR A 34 1.03 8.76 0.59
CA THR A 34 0.85 7.86 -0.56
C THR A 34 1.43 6.47 -0.30
N GLU A 35 2.53 6.38 0.42
CA GLU A 35 3.19 5.11 0.74
C GLU A 35 2.44 4.33 1.85
N PHE A 36 2.07 5.00 2.94
CA PHE A 36 1.47 4.34 4.11
C PHE A 36 -0.07 4.48 4.18
N GLY A 37 -0.66 5.43 3.44
CA GLY A 37 -2.10 5.67 3.47
C GLY A 37 -2.92 4.51 2.93
N ILE A 38 -2.34 3.69 2.04
CA ILE A 38 -2.99 2.50 1.50
C ILE A 38 -3.32 1.51 2.63
N TYR A 39 -2.47 1.36 3.65
CA TYR A 39 -2.71 0.37 4.72
C TYR A 39 -3.88 0.78 5.63
N GLU A 40 -3.97 2.06 5.99
CA GLU A 40 -5.12 2.58 6.75
C GLU A 40 -6.41 2.51 5.93
N TRP A 41 -6.36 2.88 4.65
CA TRP A 41 -7.52 2.76 3.76
C TRP A 41 -7.94 1.32 3.52
N LEU A 42 -6.99 0.40 3.41
CA LEU A 42 -7.25 -1.02 3.18
C LEU A 42 -8.03 -1.62 4.35
N SER A 43 -7.65 -1.33 5.59
CA SER A 43 -8.39 -1.81 6.77
C SER A 43 -9.84 -1.30 6.79
N ARG A 44 -10.05 0.00 6.50
CA ARG A 44 -11.38 0.61 6.45
C ARG A 44 -12.20 0.09 5.29
N GLY A 45 -11.56 -0.12 4.13
CA GLY A 45 -12.15 -0.72 2.95
C GLY A 45 -12.59 -2.15 3.20
N LEU A 46 -11.75 -2.98 3.84
CA LEU A 46 -12.08 -4.35 4.24
C LEU A 46 -13.29 -4.39 5.17
N PHE A 47 -13.35 -3.50 6.17
CA PHE A 47 -14.53 -3.38 7.04
C PHE A 47 -15.79 -2.99 6.26
N GLY A 48 -15.69 -2.01 5.35
CA GLY A 48 -16.82 -1.58 4.52
C GLY A 48 -17.33 -2.69 3.58
N VAL A 49 -16.42 -3.39 2.90
CA VAL A 49 -16.74 -4.53 2.02
C VAL A 49 -17.32 -5.68 2.83
N GLY A 50 -16.74 -6.00 3.99
CA GLY A 50 -17.24 -7.05 4.88
C GLY A 50 -18.65 -6.76 5.39
N LEU A 51 -18.94 -5.49 5.73
CA LEU A 51 -20.28 -5.08 6.16
C LEU A 51 -21.30 -5.16 5.02
N LEU A 52 -20.92 -4.74 3.80
CA LEU A 52 -21.78 -4.89 2.62
C LEU A 52 -22.07 -6.36 2.30
N LEU A 53 -21.04 -7.21 2.28
CA LEU A 53 -21.20 -8.66 2.07
C LEU A 53 -21.99 -9.31 3.20
N GLY A 54 -21.82 -8.87 4.44
CA GLY A 54 -22.61 -9.33 5.58
C GLY A 54 -24.09 -9.01 5.42
N LEU A 55 -24.44 -7.76 5.09
CA LEU A 55 -25.83 -7.35 4.86
C LEU A 55 -26.46 -8.07 3.66
N PHE A 56 -25.76 -8.19 2.54
CA PHE A 56 -26.25 -8.91 1.36
C PHE A 56 -26.34 -10.42 1.57
N GLY A 57 -25.34 -11.00 2.25
CA GLY A 57 -25.26 -12.42 2.54
C GLY A 57 -26.36 -12.86 3.53
N ILE A 58 -26.55 -12.11 4.62
CA ILE A 58 -27.61 -12.38 5.60
C ILE A 58 -28.99 -12.16 4.97
N GLY A 59 -29.16 -11.08 4.19
CA GLY A 59 -30.42 -10.82 3.48
C GLY A 59 -30.80 -11.94 2.50
N SER A 60 -29.83 -12.44 1.74
CA SER A 60 -30.04 -13.57 0.82
C SER A 60 -30.24 -14.90 1.54
N TYR A 61 -29.63 -15.07 2.72
CA TYR A 61 -29.79 -16.29 3.52
C TYR A 61 -31.21 -16.40 4.10
N LEU A 62 -31.77 -15.29 4.58
CA LEU A 62 -33.13 -15.24 5.14
C LEU A 62 -34.24 -15.24 4.06
N GLN A 63 -33.92 -14.94 2.79
CA GLN A 63 -34.88 -15.04 1.68
C GLN A 63 -35.04 -16.46 1.11
N ARG A 64 -34.38 -17.47 1.69
CA ARG A 64 -34.59 -18.88 1.34
C ARG A 64 -35.73 -19.49 2.15
N ASP A 65 -36.93 -18.92 2.06
CA ASP A 65 -38.13 -19.62 2.48
C ASP A 65 -39.13 -19.71 1.31
N ASP A 66 -39.59 -20.94 1.12
CA ASP A 66 -40.81 -21.34 0.41
C ASP A 66 -40.83 -21.21 -1.12
N LYS A 67 -39.99 -21.98 -1.81
CA LYS A 67 -40.51 -22.67 -3.00
C LYS A 67 -41.24 -23.92 -2.52
N PRO A 68 -42.58 -23.96 -2.52
CA PRO A 68 -43.28 -25.19 -2.21
C PRO A 68 -42.83 -26.24 -3.23
N LEU A 69 -42.21 -27.31 -2.73
CA LEU A 69 -42.04 -28.53 -3.49
C LEU A 69 -43.45 -28.95 -3.90
N ASN A 70 -43.81 -28.66 -5.15
CA ASN A 70 -44.97 -29.25 -5.80
C ASN A 70 -44.61 -30.73 -5.99
N VAL A 71 -44.83 -31.51 -4.93
CA VAL A 71 -44.78 -32.96 -4.98
C VAL A 71 -45.98 -33.36 -5.83
N ALA A 72 -45.74 -33.49 -7.13
CA ALA A 72 -46.68 -34.11 -8.04
C ALA A 72 -47.00 -35.51 -7.48
N PRO A 73 -48.28 -35.84 -7.22
CA PRO A 73 -48.65 -37.15 -6.72
C PRO A 73 -48.27 -38.20 -7.77
N LYS A 74 -47.48 -39.20 -7.34
CA LYS A 74 -47.24 -40.45 -8.08
C LYS A 74 -48.59 -41.04 -8.49
N GLN A 75 -48.92 -40.99 -9.78
CA GLN A 75 -49.89 -41.91 -10.34
C GLN A 75 -49.17 -43.24 -10.58
N THR A 76 -49.35 -44.15 -9.63
CA THR A 76 -49.20 -45.58 -9.84
C THR A 76 -50.23 -46.03 -10.88
N VAL A 77 -49.78 -46.37 -12.07
CA VAL A 77 -50.53 -47.24 -12.97
C VAL A 77 -49.61 -48.40 -13.35
N SER A 78 -49.85 -49.54 -12.70
CA SER A 78 -49.29 -50.83 -13.08
C SER A 78 -49.85 -51.25 -14.44
N GLY A 79 -49.00 -51.71 -15.36
CA GLY A 79 -49.48 -52.17 -16.66
C GLY A 79 -48.44 -52.69 -17.66
N VAL A 80 -47.75 -53.79 -17.32
CA VAL A 80 -47.29 -54.90 -18.22
C VAL A 80 -46.14 -54.62 -19.24
N PRO A 81 -45.19 -55.58 -19.46
CA PRO A 81 -43.98 -55.37 -20.25
C PRO A 81 -44.10 -55.88 -21.70
N SER A 82 -43.34 -55.33 -22.65
CA SER A 82 -43.01 -56.04 -23.90
C SER A 82 -41.84 -55.43 -24.70
N MET A 83 -40.78 -56.24 -24.82
CA MET A 83 -39.90 -56.51 -25.97
C MET A 83 -39.19 -55.38 -26.77
N ARG A 84 -37.84 -55.55 -26.85
CA ARG A 84 -36.93 -55.61 -28.05
C ARG A 84 -37.02 -54.47 -29.09
N SER A 85 -35.98 -54.00 -29.78
CA SER A 85 -34.60 -54.44 -30.04
C SER A 85 -33.90 -53.29 -30.77
N ASN A 86 -32.57 -53.20 -30.62
CA ASN A 86 -31.53 -52.65 -31.54
C ASN A 86 -31.81 -51.39 -32.36
N VAL A 87 -30.89 -50.42 -32.30
CA VAL A 87 -30.04 -50.02 -33.44
C VAL A 87 -28.78 -49.31 -32.91
N VAL A 88 -27.65 -49.86 -33.34
CA VAL A 88 -26.29 -49.30 -33.32
C VAL A 88 -26.21 -48.17 -34.33
N GLU A 89 -25.58 -47.02 -34.03
CA GLU A 89 -24.46 -46.48 -34.85
C GLU A 89 -23.84 -45.19 -34.25
N GLN A 90 -22.56 -45.36 -33.88
CA GLN A 90 -21.38 -44.49 -34.02
C GLN A 90 -21.41 -42.94 -33.99
N THR A 91 -20.52 -42.46 -33.12
CA THR A 91 -19.49 -41.40 -33.28
C THR A 91 -19.92 -39.98 -33.64
N ASN A 92 -19.60 -39.04 -32.75
CA ASN A 92 -18.49 -38.12 -33.04
C ASN A 92 -17.94 -37.45 -31.78
N ALA A 93 -16.63 -37.23 -31.85
CA ALA A 93 -15.72 -36.76 -30.83
C ALA A 93 -15.98 -35.32 -30.38
N SER A 94 -15.66 -35.04 -29.11
CA SER A 94 -14.67 -34.03 -28.72
C SER A 94 -14.51 -34.02 -27.20
N GLN A 95 -13.43 -34.64 -26.73
CA GLN A 95 -12.92 -34.49 -25.38
C GLN A 95 -11.97 -33.29 -25.36
N VAL A 96 -12.23 -32.31 -24.51
CA VAL A 96 -11.25 -31.28 -24.14
C VAL A 96 -10.80 -31.56 -22.72
N SER A 97 -9.72 -32.32 -22.61
CA SER A 97 -8.94 -32.48 -21.37
C SER A 97 -8.01 -31.28 -21.22
N THR A 98 -8.12 -30.57 -20.11
CA THR A 98 -7.14 -29.57 -19.68
C THR A 98 -6.24 -30.19 -18.62
N ASN A 99 -5.05 -30.62 -19.05
CA ASN A 99 -3.93 -30.88 -18.16
C ASN A 99 -2.83 -29.89 -18.52
N ASN A 100 -2.38 -29.10 -17.55
CA ASN A 100 -1.02 -29.23 -17.03
C ASN A 100 -0.71 -28.06 -16.08
N ALA A 101 -0.39 -28.44 -14.86
CA ALA A 101 0.25 -27.61 -13.87
C ALA A 101 1.77 -27.84 -13.93
N VAL A 102 2.49 -26.83 -13.43
CA VAL A 102 3.83 -26.88 -12.83
C VAL A 102 5.05 -26.60 -13.73
N GLN A 103 5.83 -25.62 -13.25
CA GLN A 103 7.24 -25.25 -13.54
C GLN A 103 7.47 -24.49 -14.86
N THR A 104 8.11 -23.31 -14.86
CA THR A 104 9.50 -23.14 -14.39
C THR A 104 9.82 -21.66 -14.15
N LEU A 105 10.46 -21.40 -13.01
CA LEU A 105 11.17 -20.19 -12.63
C LEU A 105 12.55 -20.16 -13.33
N ALA A 106 13.06 -18.96 -13.60
CA ALA A 106 14.45 -18.58 -13.87
C ALA A 106 14.82 -18.21 -15.31
N GLN A 107 15.70 -17.21 -15.38
CA GLN A 107 16.40 -16.62 -16.53
C GLN A 107 15.69 -15.43 -17.20
N SER A 108 16.06 -14.20 -16.81
CA SER A 108 17.14 -13.52 -17.52
C SER A 108 17.37 -12.11 -16.97
N SER A 109 18.49 -12.00 -16.26
CA SER A 109 19.21 -10.76 -15.98
C SER A 109 19.88 -10.20 -17.25
N LYS A 110 20.11 -8.88 -17.24
CA LYS A 110 21.04 -8.07 -18.06
C LYS A 110 20.39 -7.31 -19.22
N SER A 111 20.21 -6.00 -19.02
CA SER A 111 20.78 -4.95 -19.90
C SER A 111 20.60 -3.59 -19.23
N ALA A 112 21.58 -3.24 -18.40
CA ALA A 112 21.86 -1.88 -17.99
C ALA A 112 22.99 -1.37 -18.89
N ALA A 113 22.68 -0.44 -19.80
CA ALA A 113 23.59 0.60 -20.31
C ALA A 113 22.89 1.43 -21.38
N GLN A 114 22.86 2.75 -21.13
CA GLN A 114 23.18 3.80 -22.10
C GLN A 114 22.10 4.26 -23.10
N LEU A 115 21.57 5.48 -22.87
CA LEU A 115 21.59 6.67 -23.75
C LEU A 115 20.63 7.74 -23.15
N LYS A 116 21.15 8.74 -22.42
CA LYS A 116 21.45 10.13 -22.87
C LYS A 116 20.30 10.89 -23.55
N SER A 117 19.84 11.92 -22.83
CA SER A 117 19.62 13.32 -23.25
C SER A 117 18.65 13.63 -24.39
N GLN A 118 17.55 14.36 -24.08
CA GLN A 118 17.21 15.68 -24.65
C GLN A 118 15.94 16.23 -23.93
N VAL A 119 16.08 17.32 -23.18
CA VAL A 119 15.79 18.72 -23.57
C VAL A 119 14.29 18.99 -23.77
N GLY A 120 13.73 19.75 -22.83
CA GLY A 120 12.37 20.29 -22.86
C GLY A 120 12.26 21.45 -21.88
N THR A 121 13.03 22.51 -22.12
CA THR A 121 12.92 23.81 -21.46
C THR A 121 11.57 24.43 -21.79
N LYS A 122 10.69 24.56 -20.79
CA LYS A 122 9.62 25.57 -20.81
C LYS A 122 9.88 26.55 -19.69
N ALA A 123 10.44 27.69 -20.08
CA ALA A 123 10.49 28.90 -19.31
C ALA A 123 9.05 29.31 -18.97
N SER A 124 8.77 29.48 -17.67
CA SER A 124 7.67 30.33 -17.24
C SER A 124 8.26 31.30 -16.22
N ASP A 125 8.32 32.56 -16.65
CA ASP A 125 8.66 33.72 -15.87
C ASP A 125 7.76 33.78 -14.63
N PHE A 126 8.31 33.41 -13.47
CA PHE A 126 7.78 33.83 -12.18
C PHE A 126 8.80 34.71 -11.49
N LYS A 127 8.60 36.02 -11.68
CA LYS A 127 9.28 37.13 -11.03
C LYS A 127 9.10 37.03 -9.51
N THR A 128 9.95 36.25 -8.86
CA THR A 128 10.03 36.18 -7.40
C THR A 128 11.00 37.24 -6.92
N LYS A 129 10.42 38.23 -6.25
CA LYS A 129 11.03 39.37 -5.59
C LYS A 129 12.15 38.88 -4.65
N GLN A 130 13.39 39.18 -5.01
CA GLN A 130 14.56 38.96 -4.18
C GLN A 130 14.39 39.72 -2.86
N ILE A 131 14.40 38.98 -1.75
CA ILE A 131 14.79 39.49 -0.45
C ILE A 131 16.18 38.90 -0.21
N GLU A 132 17.17 39.78 -0.31
CA GLU A 132 18.55 39.56 0.07
C GLU A 132 18.61 39.02 1.50
N SER A 133 19.05 37.78 1.65
CA SER A 133 19.78 37.36 2.84
C SER A 133 21.07 36.72 2.37
N SER A 134 22.09 37.56 2.36
CA SER A 134 23.47 37.26 2.04
C SER A 134 24.02 36.09 2.87
N THR A 135 24.53 35.08 2.15
CA THR A 135 25.79 34.40 2.45
C THR A 135 25.86 33.58 3.74
N THR A 136 25.63 32.27 3.62
CA THR A 136 26.55 31.21 4.08
C THR A 136 26.18 29.90 3.37
N GLU A 137 26.60 29.75 2.11
CA GLU A 137 26.75 28.43 1.48
C GLU A 137 28.01 27.74 2.05
N ARG A 138 28.02 27.49 3.37
CA ARG A 138 28.83 26.41 3.92
C ARG A 138 27.94 25.19 3.74
N SER A 139 28.37 24.23 2.92
CA SER A 139 27.76 22.90 2.84
C SER A 139 27.25 22.50 4.22
N GLU A 140 25.93 22.37 4.38
CA GLU A 140 25.32 22.06 5.67
C GLU A 140 25.91 20.73 6.15
N GLU A 141 26.89 20.82 7.05
CA GLU A 141 27.61 19.66 7.52
C GLU A 141 26.65 18.84 8.38
N LEU A 142 26.34 17.64 7.88
CA LEU A 142 25.48 16.70 8.55
C LEU A 142 26.31 15.95 9.58
N TYR A 143 25.75 15.79 10.77
CA TYR A 143 26.38 15.04 11.86
C TYR A 143 25.43 13.96 12.36
N PHE A 144 25.98 12.96 13.03
CA PHE A 144 25.23 12.02 13.85
C PHE A 144 24.96 12.60 15.25
N CYS A 145 23.80 12.26 15.81
CA CYS A 145 23.40 12.70 17.16
C CYS A 145 24.40 12.26 18.23
N GLY A 146 24.90 11.02 18.16
CA GLY A 146 25.96 10.51 19.03
C GLY A 146 25.62 10.41 20.52
N ALA A 147 24.37 10.67 20.91
CA ALA A 147 23.92 10.54 22.31
C ALA A 147 23.79 9.06 22.70
N GLU A 148 24.01 8.78 23.98
CA GLU A 148 23.80 7.46 24.54
C GLU A 148 22.30 7.13 24.58
N THR A 149 21.92 6.04 23.91
CA THR A 149 20.55 5.53 23.98
C THR A 149 20.34 4.73 25.27
N LYS A 150 19.09 4.43 25.63
CA LYS A 150 18.77 3.54 26.76
C LYS A 150 19.41 2.15 26.69
N LYS A 151 19.92 1.75 25.52
CA LYS A 151 20.61 0.48 25.29
C LYS A 151 22.14 0.58 25.44
N GLY A 152 22.67 1.76 25.77
CA GLY A 152 24.10 2.04 25.86
C GLY A 152 24.80 2.19 24.50
N THR A 153 24.07 2.15 23.39
CA THR A 153 24.62 2.37 22.04
C THR A 153 24.44 3.82 21.60
N MET A 154 25.33 4.31 20.73
CA MET A 154 25.25 5.68 20.21
C MET A 154 24.08 5.87 19.24
N CYS A 155 23.40 7.00 19.33
CA CYS A 155 22.32 7.38 18.42
C CYS A 155 22.88 7.76 17.04
N SER A 156 22.49 7.01 16.01
CA SER A 156 22.88 7.23 14.60
C SER A 156 21.95 8.17 13.83
N HIS A 157 21.06 8.90 14.52
CA HIS A 157 20.16 9.85 13.87
C HIS A 157 20.95 11.03 13.30
N ARG A 158 20.67 11.42 12.05
CA ARG A 158 21.34 12.56 11.38
C ARG A 158 20.75 13.88 11.85
N VAL A 159 21.59 14.87 12.08
CA VAL A 159 21.21 16.20 12.55
C VAL A 159 22.03 17.26 11.83
N LYS A 160 21.43 18.42 11.60
CA LYS A 160 22.11 19.58 11.02
C LYS A 160 22.84 20.34 12.12
N GLY A 161 24.09 20.73 11.89
CA GLY A 161 24.86 21.62 12.78
C GLY A 161 25.39 20.99 14.08
N GLY A 162 25.66 19.68 14.11
CA GLY A 162 26.40 19.03 15.20
C GLY A 162 25.65 18.87 16.53
N GLY A 163 24.33 19.13 16.53
CA GLY A 163 23.46 19.09 17.70
C GLY A 163 23.00 17.69 18.13
N ARG A 164 21.81 17.62 18.74
CA ARG A 164 21.14 16.38 19.15
C ARG A 164 19.83 16.21 18.42
N CYS A 165 19.39 14.97 18.23
CA CYS A 165 18.06 14.73 17.70
C CYS A 165 17.00 15.13 18.72
N TRP A 166 15.77 15.28 18.26
CA TRP A 166 14.62 15.66 19.09
C TRP A 166 14.36 14.70 20.26
N GLN A 167 14.89 13.47 20.21
CA GLN A 167 14.77 12.48 21.29
C GLN A 167 15.82 12.66 22.40
N HIS A 168 16.94 13.34 22.13
CA HIS A 168 18.09 13.45 23.02
C HIS A 168 18.48 14.90 23.30
N VAL A 169 17.50 15.81 23.35
CA VAL A 169 17.72 17.22 23.66
C VAL A 169 18.33 17.37 25.05
N GLY A 170 19.49 18.03 25.13
CA GLY A 170 20.20 18.27 26.40
C GLY A 170 21.15 17.15 26.83
N GLN A 171 21.27 16.05 26.09
CA GLN A 171 22.23 14.98 26.40
C GLN A 171 23.59 15.20 25.75
N ALA A 172 24.66 14.82 26.46
CA ALA A 172 26.02 14.84 25.91
C ALA A 172 26.20 13.76 24.85
N ALA A 173 27.10 14.01 23.88
CA ALA A 173 27.51 12.98 22.93
C ALA A 173 28.56 12.09 23.59
N MET A 174 28.55 10.81 23.27
CA MET A 174 29.59 9.88 23.72
C MET A 174 30.92 10.11 23.00
N LEU A 175 30.90 10.72 21.80
CA LEU A 175 32.10 10.96 20.98
C LEU A 175 32.31 12.44 20.69
N PRO A 176 33.57 12.87 20.46
CA PRO A 176 33.87 14.22 20.02
C PRO A 176 33.28 14.49 18.62
N GLN A 177 32.91 15.75 18.36
CA GLN A 177 32.20 16.16 17.13
C GLN A 177 32.89 15.74 15.82
N GLN A 178 34.22 15.64 15.83
CA GLN A 178 35.01 15.20 14.67
C GLN A 178 34.65 13.78 14.19
N LYS A 179 34.27 12.89 15.11
CA LYS A 179 33.88 11.50 14.79
C LYS A 179 32.39 11.35 14.48
N LEU A 180 31.61 12.42 14.67
CA LEU A 180 30.17 12.45 14.41
C LEU A 180 29.84 13.04 13.04
N LYS A 181 30.81 13.67 12.38
CA LYS A 181 30.66 14.20 11.03
C LYS A 181 30.41 13.06 10.03
N LEU A 182 29.43 13.25 9.14
CA LEU A 182 29.15 12.36 7.99
C LEU A 182 30.11 12.62 6.83
#